data_AF-A0A0N8R833-F1
#
_entry.id   AF-A0A0N8R833-F1
#
_cell.length_a   1.000
_cell.length_b   1.000
_cell.length_c   1.000
_cell.angle_alpha   90.00
_cell.angle_beta   90.00
_cell.angle_gamma   90.00
#
_symmetry.space_group_name_H-M   'P 1'
#
loop_
_entity.id
_entity.type
_entity.pdbx_description
1 polymer ?
#
loop_
_entity_poly.entity_id
_entity_poly.type
_entity_poly.pdbx_seq_one_letter_code
_entity_poly.pdbx_strand_id
1 'polypeptide(L)'
;MLAGLNKGPGHKIVAWNSALIYDMIFTQPVFYEFPRLQVPTVLMIGDADTTAIGSDIAPPEVKAKIGNYKVLGKQVAQMIPGARLVEFKGKGHAPQMEDPQGFNKALLSELQ
;
A
#
# COMPACT_ATOMS: atom_id res chain seq x y z
N MET A 1 -12.38 -4.67 -15.28
CA MET A 1 -11.29 -3.84 -15.85
C MET A 1 -10.07 -4.69 -16.20
N LEU A 2 -9.41 -5.38 -15.24
CA LEU A 2 -8.15 -6.12 -15.48
C LEU A 2 -8.22 -7.22 -16.57
N ALA A 3 -9.29 -8.02 -16.58
CA ALA A 3 -9.47 -9.09 -17.57
C ALA A 3 -9.54 -8.57 -19.02
N GLY A 4 -10.11 -7.38 -19.23
CA GLY A 4 -10.19 -6.75 -20.55
C GLY A 4 -8.84 -6.16 -20.99
N LEU A 5 -8.09 -5.59 -20.06
CA LEU A 5 -6.72 -5.07 -20.32
C LEU A 5 -5.76 -6.20 -20.72
N ASN A 6 -5.87 -7.36 -20.09
CA ASN A 6 -5.00 -8.51 -20.37
C ASN A 6 -5.42 -9.34 -21.60
N LYS A 7 -6.71 -9.31 -21.99
CA LYS A 7 -7.23 -10.11 -23.12
C LYS A 7 -7.49 -9.29 -24.39
N GLY A 8 -7.39 -7.97 -24.32
CA GLY A 8 -7.66 -7.07 -25.43
C GLY A 8 -6.50 -6.97 -26.45
N PRO A 9 -6.74 -6.34 -27.62
CA PRO A 9 -5.71 -6.16 -28.65
C PRO A 9 -4.49 -5.35 -28.17
N GLY A 10 -4.66 -4.50 -27.17
CA GLY A 10 -3.59 -3.69 -26.56
C GLY A 10 -2.78 -4.39 -25.45
N HIS A 11 -3.00 -5.68 -25.16
CA HIS A 11 -2.42 -6.35 -23.99
C HIS A 11 -0.88 -6.28 -23.92
N LYS A 12 -0.17 -6.31 -25.05
CA LYS A 12 1.30 -6.19 -25.07
C LYS A 12 1.77 -4.84 -24.55
N ILE A 13 1.10 -3.75 -24.93
CA ILE A 13 1.44 -2.39 -24.48
C ILE A 13 1.11 -2.24 -22.99
N VAL A 14 -0.03 -2.79 -22.56
CA VAL A 14 -0.40 -2.85 -21.13
C VAL A 14 0.66 -3.58 -20.32
N ALA A 15 1.07 -4.77 -20.77
CA ALA A 15 2.08 -5.57 -20.08
C ALA A 15 3.44 -4.87 -20.05
N TRP A 16 3.85 -4.21 -21.15
CA TRP A 16 5.10 -3.46 -21.20
C TRP A 16 5.11 -2.29 -20.23
N ASN A 17 4.04 -1.48 -20.23
CA ASN A 17 3.92 -0.38 -19.28
C ASN A 17 3.86 -0.89 -17.83
N SER A 18 3.18 -2.01 -17.59
CA SER A 18 3.16 -2.63 -16.27
C SER A 18 4.56 -3.06 -15.83
N ALA A 19 5.38 -3.64 -16.72
CA ALA A 19 6.76 -4.01 -16.41
C ALA A 19 7.61 -2.78 -16.03
N LEU A 20 7.49 -1.68 -16.80
CA LEU A 20 8.18 -0.42 -16.50
C LEU A 20 7.76 0.15 -15.14
N ILE A 21 6.47 0.06 -14.78
CA ILE A 21 5.96 0.53 -13.49
C ILE A 21 6.47 -0.36 -12.35
N TYR A 22 6.52 -1.68 -12.52
CA TYR A 22 7.09 -2.58 -11.51
C TYR A 22 8.58 -2.30 -11.27
N ASP A 23 9.34 -2.04 -12.33
CA ASP A 23 10.75 -1.61 -12.22
C ASP A 23 10.88 -0.30 -11.45
N MET A 24 10.06 0.71 -11.78
CA MET A 24 10.01 1.98 -11.07
C MET A 24 9.69 1.80 -9.57
N ILE A 25 8.67 1.02 -9.22
CA ILE A 25 8.29 0.76 -7.83
C ILE A 25 9.45 0.11 -7.05
N PHE A 26 10.16 -0.83 -7.68
CA PHE A 26 11.24 -1.56 -7.03
C PHE A 26 12.52 -0.72 -6.85
N THR A 27 12.81 0.15 -7.81
CA THR A 27 14.11 0.86 -7.89
C THR A 27 14.07 2.29 -7.34
N GLN A 28 12.89 2.87 -7.10
CA GLN A 28 12.74 4.28 -6.68
C GLN A 28 11.98 4.39 -5.35
N PRO A 29 12.60 4.02 -4.21
CA PRO A 29 11.93 3.99 -2.91
C PRO A 29 11.73 5.40 -2.32
N VAL A 30 10.57 5.63 -1.70
CA VAL A 30 10.28 6.87 -0.93
C VAL A 30 10.41 6.70 0.58
N PHE A 31 10.62 5.46 1.07
CA PHE A 31 10.61 5.11 2.49
C PHE A 31 11.53 6.00 3.35
N TYR A 32 12.71 6.32 2.83
CA TYR A 32 13.72 7.12 3.52
C TYR A 32 13.35 8.61 3.63
N GLU A 33 12.32 9.04 2.91
CA GLU A 33 11.94 10.44 2.76
C GLU A 33 10.71 10.81 3.60
N PHE A 34 10.06 9.81 4.21
CA PHE A 34 8.92 10.03 5.09
C PHE A 34 9.18 11.06 6.22
N PRO A 35 10.37 11.12 6.85
CA PRO A 35 10.66 12.17 7.83
C PRO A 35 10.67 13.59 7.26
N ARG A 36 10.71 13.75 5.94
CA ARG A 36 10.76 15.06 5.25
C ARG A 36 9.38 15.60 4.90
N LEU A 37 8.29 14.86 5.16
CA LEU A 37 6.94 15.36 4.94
C LEU A 37 6.65 16.54 5.89
N GLN A 38 6.21 17.67 5.32
CA GLN A 38 5.94 18.93 6.04
C GLN A 38 4.44 19.26 6.10
N VAL A 39 3.58 18.33 5.71
CA VAL A 39 2.13 18.50 5.66
C VAL A 39 1.45 17.50 6.60
N PRO A 40 0.26 17.83 7.14
CA PRO A 40 -0.54 16.86 7.88
C PRO A 40 -0.73 15.59 7.06
N THR A 41 -0.41 14.44 7.67
CA THR A 41 -0.44 13.15 7.01
C THR A 41 -1.27 12.18 7.83
N VAL A 42 -2.23 11.51 7.19
CA VAL A 42 -2.97 10.40 7.77
C VAL A 42 -2.63 9.11 7.03
N LEU A 43 -2.29 8.06 7.80
CA LEU A 43 -2.10 6.71 7.30
C LEU A 43 -3.36 5.90 7.62
N MET A 44 -4.05 5.43 6.59
CA MET A 44 -5.26 4.61 6.71
C MET A 44 -4.95 3.18 6.28
N ILE A 45 -4.71 2.27 7.24
CA ILE A 45 -4.05 0.99 6.98
C ILE A 45 -4.92 -0.20 7.41
N GLY A 46 -5.16 -1.14 6.49
CA GLY A 46 -5.65 -2.48 6.85
C GLY A 46 -4.54 -3.32 7.48
N ASP A 47 -4.74 -3.78 8.71
CA ASP A 47 -3.68 -4.46 9.48
C ASP A 47 -3.45 -5.93 9.06
N ALA A 48 -4.31 -6.48 8.20
CA ALA A 48 -4.18 -7.81 7.61
C ALA A 48 -3.58 -7.77 6.19
N ASP A 49 -3.19 -6.59 5.70
CA ASP A 49 -2.47 -6.47 4.43
C ASP A 49 -1.13 -7.21 4.50
N THR A 50 -0.83 -7.94 3.43
CA THR A 50 0.39 -8.75 3.24
C THR A 50 1.20 -8.32 2.01
N THR A 51 0.84 -7.19 1.40
CA THR A 51 1.41 -6.72 0.14
C THR A 51 2.91 -6.49 0.26
N ALA A 52 3.67 -7.17 -0.58
CA ALA A 52 5.10 -6.93 -0.75
C ALA A 52 5.53 -7.29 -2.17
N ILE A 53 6.22 -6.37 -2.84
CA ILE A 53 6.69 -6.58 -4.21
C ILE A 53 7.71 -7.71 -4.24
N GLY A 54 7.51 -8.68 -5.14
CA GLY A 54 8.41 -9.84 -5.29
C GLY A 54 8.23 -10.95 -4.24
N SER A 55 7.20 -10.89 -3.39
CA SER A 55 7.00 -11.86 -2.32
C SER A 55 6.82 -13.31 -2.79
N ASP A 56 6.30 -13.52 -4.00
CA ASP A 56 6.07 -14.85 -4.57
C ASP A 56 7.34 -15.55 -5.07
N ILE A 57 8.40 -14.77 -5.31
CA ILE A 57 9.72 -15.30 -5.73
C ILE A 57 10.78 -15.15 -4.64
N ALA A 58 10.41 -14.60 -3.48
CA ALA A 58 11.31 -14.43 -2.35
C ALA A 58 11.59 -15.79 -1.66
N PRO A 59 12.81 -16.01 -1.14
CA PRO A 59 13.08 -17.14 -0.26
C PRO A 59 12.11 -17.20 0.93
N PRO A 60 11.74 -18.39 1.44
CA PRO A 60 10.74 -18.53 2.51
C PRO A 60 11.02 -17.67 3.74
N GLU A 61 12.28 -17.55 4.13
CA GLU A 61 12.75 -16.76 5.27
C GLU A 61 12.59 -15.24 5.06
N VAL A 62 12.60 -14.77 3.81
CA VAL A 62 12.32 -13.38 3.44
C VAL A 62 10.82 -13.16 3.36
N LYS A 63 10.09 -14.07 2.68
CA LYS A 63 8.62 -14.01 2.56
C LYS A 63 7.94 -13.94 3.92
N ALA A 64 8.46 -14.62 4.93
CA ALA A 64 7.95 -14.57 6.29
C ALA A 64 8.10 -13.22 7.01
N LYS A 65 8.96 -12.31 6.51
CA LYS A 65 9.30 -11.03 7.15
C LYS A 65 8.69 -9.81 6.46
N ILE A 66 8.44 -9.90 5.15
CA ILE A 66 7.94 -8.77 4.34
C ILE A 66 6.41 -8.67 4.39
N GLY A 67 5.87 -7.50 4.08
CA GLY A 67 4.42 -7.27 3.99
C GLY A 67 3.69 -7.26 5.33
N ASN A 68 4.36 -7.07 6.47
CA ASN A 68 3.69 -7.09 7.77
C ASN A 68 3.10 -5.71 8.13
N TYR A 69 1.90 -5.40 7.64
CA TYR A 69 1.30 -4.08 7.84
C TYR A 69 0.90 -3.75 9.29
N LYS A 70 0.74 -4.76 10.17
CA LYS A 70 0.60 -4.55 11.64
C LYS A 70 1.79 -3.84 12.27
N VAL A 71 2.96 -3.95 11.63
CA VAL A 71 4.22 -3.34 12.06
C VAL A 71 4.54 -2.12 11.19
N LEU A 72 4.45 -2.26 9.86
CA LEU A 72 4.86 -1.22 8.93
C LEU A 72 4.09 0.09 9.12
N GLY A 73 2.77 0.04 9.33
CA GLY A 73 1.96 1.24 9.54
C GLY A 73 2.41 2.04 10.76
N LYS A 74 2.72 1.36 11.87
CA LYS A 74 3.21 1.97 13.11
C LYS A 74 4.60 2.55 12.96
N GLN A 75 5.48 1.85 12.26
CA GLN A 75 6.84 2.33 11.99
C GLN A 75 6.81 3.62 11.16
N VAL A 76 6.05 3.64 10.06
CA VAL A 76 5.96 4.82 9.20
C VAL A 76 5.27 5.99 9.91
N ALA A 77 4.23 5.73 10.73
CA ALA A 77 3.58 6.77 11.54
C ALA A 77 4.56 7.45 12.50
N GLN A 78 5.52 6.70 13.07
CA GLN A 78 6.55 7.27 13.95
C GLN A 78 7.63 8.05 13.19
N MET A 79 7.84 7.76 11.91
CA MET A 79 8.82 8.45 11.06
C MET A 79 8.31 9.80 10.55
N ILE A 80 7.02 9.93 10.28
CA ILE A 80 6.41 11.13 9.70
C ILE A 80 6.06 12.14 10.81
N PRO A 81 6.60 13.37 10.80
CA PRO A 81 6.26 14.38 11.80
C PRO A 81 4.75 14.66 11.85
N GLY A 82 4.14 14.44 13.02
CA GLY A 82 2.72 14.74 13.24
C GLY A 82 1.75 13.82 12.49
N ALA A 83 2.19 12.65 12.01
CA ALA A 83 1.29 11.72 11.35
C ALA A 83 0.23 11.14 12.31
N ARG A 84 -0.96 10.91 11.76
CA ARG A 84 -2.02 10.13 12.40
C ARG A 84 -2.11 8.76 11.74
N LEU A 85 -2.38 7.73 12.54
CA LEU A 85 -2.54 6.35 12.07
C LEU A 85 -3.95 5.86 12.41
N VAL A 86 -4.71 5.47 11.39
CA VAL A 86 -6.01 4.82 11.51
C VAL A 86 -5.85 3.38 11.03
N GLU A 87 -5.92 2.43 11.96
CA GLU A 87 -5.83 1.00 11.66
C GLU A 87 -7.23 0.38 11.49
N PHE A 88 -7.42 -0.36 10.40
CA PHE A 88 -8.62 -1.14 10.11
C PHE A 88 -8.35 -2.60 10.45
N LYS A 89 -8.70 -3.00 11.67
CA LYS A 89 -8.45 -4.34 12.20
C LYS A 89 -9.13 -5.41 11.36
N GLY A 90 -8.36 -6.41 10.93
CA GLY A 90 -8.78 -7.54 10.12
C GLY A 90 -9.01 -7.21 8.64
N LYS A 91 -8.74 -5.98 8.19
CA LYS A 91 -8.89 -5.58 6.78
C LYS A 91 -7.57 -5.73 6.04
N GLY A 92 -7.64 -6.14 4.78
CA GLY A 92 -6.50 -6.33 3.89
C GLY A 92 -6.07 -5.04 3.20
N HIS A 93 -5.54 -5.18 1.99
CA HIS A 93 -4.98 -4.08 1.19
C HIS A 93 -5.99 -2.98 0.83
N ALA A 94 -7.27 -3.32 0.75
CA ALA A 94 -8.30 -2.41 0.26
C ALA A 94 -9.42 -2.22 1.30
N PRO A 95 -9.15 -1.62 2.47
CA PRO A 95 -10.15 -1.42 3.51
C PRO A 95 -11.37 -0.63 3.02
N GLN A 96 -11.20 0.29 2.07
CA GLN A 96 -12.28 1.04 1.41
C GLN A 96 -13.25 0.17 0.60
N MET A 97 -12.82 -1.01 0.15
CA MET A 97 -13.67 -1.97 -0.56
C MET A 97 -14.28 -2.98 0.42
N GLU A 98 -13.55 -3.37 1.45
CA GLU A 98 -13.96 -4.37 2.44
C GLU A 98 -14.90 -3.83 3.53
N ASP A 99 -14.83 -2.53 3.84
CA ASP A 99 -15.76 -1.80 4.71
C ASP A 99 -15.88 -0.34 4.25
N PRO A 100 -16.64 -0.09 3.17
CA PRO A 100 -16.79 1.27 2.63
C PRO A 100 -17.37 2.26 3.65
N GLN A 101 -18.30 1.83 4.51
CA GLN A 101 -18.93 2.72 5.49
C GLN A 101 -17.96 3.11 6.59
N GLY A 102 -17.26 2.14 7.19
CA GLY A 102 -16.25 2.40 8.21
C GLY A 102 -15.09 3.24 7.66
N PHE A 103 -14.61 2.91 6.47
CA PHE A 103 -13.55 3.67 5.81
C PHE A 103 -13.96 5.12 5.54
N ASN A 104 -15.12 5.36 4.92
CA ASN A 104 -15.56 6.71 4.59
C ASN A 104 -15.84 7.55 5.84
N LYS A 105 -16.38 6.95 6.90
CA LYS A 105 -16.56 7.64 8.19
C LYS A 105 -15.22 8.09 8.77
N ALA A 106 -14.22 7.21 8.78
CA ALA A 106 -12.88 7.55 9.25
C ALA A 106 -12.24 8.63 8.37
N LEU A 107 -12.31 8.49 7.05
CA LEU A 107 -11.75 9.46 6.10
C LEU A 107 -12.32 10.86 6.32
N LEU A 108 -13.65 10.98 6.42
CA LEU A 108 -14.29 12.29 6.63
C LEU A 108 -13.93 12.91 7.99
N SER A 109 -13.75 12.09 9.03
CA SER A 109 -13.29 12.57 10.34
C SER A 109 -11.85 13.09 10.32
N GLU A 110 -11.00 12.54 9.45
CA GLU A 110 -9.58 12.90 9.36
C GLU A 110 -9.31 14.12 8.49
N LEU A 111 -10.23 14.44 7.57
CA LEU A 111 -10.15 15.59 6.66
C LEU A 111 -10.76 16.89 7.22
N GLN A 112 -11.40 16.83 8.38
CA GLN A 112 -11.96 17.98 9.10
C GLN A 112 -10.90 18.61 10.02
#